data_AF-A0A662QY92-F1
#
_entry.id   AF-A0A662QY92-F1
#
_cell.length_a   1.000
_cell.length_b   1.000
_cell.length_c   1.000
_cell.angle_alpha   90.00
_cell.angle_beta   90.00
_cell.angle_gamma   90.00
#
_symmetry.space_group_name_H-M   'P 1'
#
loop_
_entity.id
_entity.type
_entity.pdbx_description
1 polymer ?
#
loop_
_entity_poly.entity_id
_entity_poly.type
_entity_poly.pdbx_seq_one_letter_code
_entity_poly.pdbx_strand_id
1 'polypeptide(L)' 'MEEVTEVTEVSDVRIAAEIIRRGGVVIYPTETVYGIGADALS' A
#
# COMPACT_ATOMS: atom_id res chain seq x y z
N MET A 1 -3.53 15.60 -10.38
CA MET A 1 -3.75 14.21 -10.84
C MET A 1 -2.79 13.38 -10.03
N GLU A 2 -3.28 12.60 -9.07
CA GLU A 2 -2.42 11.60 -8.43
C GLU A 2 -2.31 10.41 -9.37
N GLU A 3 -1.08 10.02 -9.66
CA GLU A 3 -0.75 8.85 -10.45
C GLU A 3 -0.97 7.62 -9.55
N VAL A 4 -2.11 6.95 -9.74
CA VAL A 4 -2.41 5.72 -9.02
C VAL A 4 -1.68 4.60 -9.77
N THR A 5 -0.46 4.27 -9.33
CA THR A 5 0.32 3.18 -9.92
C THR A 5 -0.28 1.85 -9.46
N GLU A 6 -0.91 1.12 -10.39
CA GLU A 6 -1.35 -0.26 -10.15
C GLU A 6 -0.16 -1.20 -10.32
N VAL A 7 0.03 -2.09 -9.34
CA VAL A 7 1.23 -2.93 -9.26
C VAL A 7 0.85 -4.33 -8.76
N THR A 8 1.29 -5.37 -9.46
CA THR A 8 0.77 -6.76 -9.36
C THR A 8 1.83 -7.83 -9.05
N GLU A 9 3.08 -7.45 -8.85
CA GLU A 9 4.22 -8.34 -8.61
C GLU A 9 4.65 -8.40 -7.13
N VAL A 10 5.38 -9.45 -6.75
CA VAL A 10 5.90 -9.62 -5.38
C VAL A 10 6.85 -8.48 -4.97
N SER A 11 7.52 -7.85 -5.94
CA SER A 11 8.30 -6.62 -5.73
C SER A 11 7.46 -5.50 -5.12
N ASP A 12 6.18 -5.46 -5.43
CA ASP A 12 5.34 -4.31 -5.14
C ASP A 12 4.81 -4.34 -3.73
N VAL A 13 4.57 -5.54 -3.21
CA VAL A 13 4.32 -5.75 -1.78
C VAL A 13 5.52 -5.28 -0.95
N ARG A 14 6.75 -5.49 -1.44
CA ARG A 14 7.96 -5.01 -0.75
C ARG A 14 8.04 -3.48 -0.77
N ILE A 15 7.68 -2.85 -1.88
CA ILE A 15 7.60 -1.39 -2.01
C ILE A 15 6.53 -0.84 -1.06
N ALA A 16 5.33 -1.41 -1.07
CA ALA A 16 4.23 -1.02 -0.18
C ALA A 16 4.63 -1.13 1.31
N ALA A 17 5.33 -2.21 1.68
CA ALA A 17 5.83 -2.38 3.04
C ALA A 17 6.89 -1.33 3.41
N GLU A 18 7.74 -0.91 2.46
CA GLU A 18 8.71 0.17 2.67
C GLU A 18 8.02 1.53 2.82
N ILE A 19 6.97 1.80 2.03
CA ILE A 19 6.14 3.00 2.14
C ILE A 19 5.53 3.08 3.55
N ILE A 20 4.91 2.00 4.04
CA ILE A 20 4.33 1.93 5.40
C ILE A 20 5.41 2.21 6.46
N ARG A 21 6.58 1.55 6.37
CA ARG A 21 7.69 1.74 7.34
C ARG A 21 8.22 3.17 7.38
N ARG A 22 8.10 3.92 6.28
CA ARG A 22 8.53 5.33 6.20
C ARG A 22 7.43 6.31 6.62
N GLY A 23 6.30 5.81 7.14
CA GLY A 23 5.14 6.63 7.56
C GLY A 23 4.20 7.01 6.41
N GLY A 24 4.29 6.34 5.26
CA GLY A 24 3.38 6.53 4.15
C GLY A 24 2.09 5.72 4.26
N VAL A 25 1.20 5.92 3.30
CA VAL A 25 -0.11 5.24 3.20
C VAL A 25 -0.18 4.47 1.88
N VAL A 26 -0.83 3.31 1.92
CA VAL A 26 -1.06 2.46 0.74
C VAL A 26 -2.52 2.04 0.63
N ILE A 27 -3.01 1.95 -0.61
CA ILE A 27 -4.32 1.39 -0.95
C ILE A 27 -4.10 -0.02 -1.49
N TYR A 28 -4.85 -1.01 -1.00
CA TYR A 28 -4.70 -2.40 -1.46
C TYR A 28 -6.05 -3.10 -1.60
N PRO A 29 -6.20 -4.05 -2.55
CA PRO A 29 -7.46 -4.77 -2.74
C PRO A 29 -7.69 -5.81 -1.64
N THR A 30 -8.96 -6.06 -1.30
CA THR A 30 -9.39 -7.23 -0.51
C THR A 30 -10.55 -7.93 -1.23
N GLU A 31 -11.05 -9.05 -0.68
CA GLU A 31 -12.22 -9.74 -1.25
C GLU A 31 -13.47 -8.86 -1.26
N THR A 32 -13.63 -7.95 -0.30
CA THR A 32 -14.86 -7.17 -0.12
C THR A 32 -14.73 -5.71 -0.55
N VAL A 33 -13.64 -5.04 -0.18
CA VAL A 33 -13.41 -3.60 -0.44
C VAL A 33 -11.92 -3.28 -0.59
N TYR A 34 -11.58 -2.09 -1.07
CA TYR A 34 -10.21 -1.60 -0.95
C TYR A 34 -9.90 -1.18 0.49
N GLY A 35 -8.73 -1.60 0.99
CA GLY A 35 -8.20 -1.22 2.29
C GLY A 35 -7.25 -0.03 2.17
N ILE A 36 -7.18 0.77 3.24
CA ILE A 36 -6.17 1.82 3.44
C ILE A 36 -5.24 1.34 4.55
N GLY A 37 -3.96 1.15 4.24
CA GLY A 37 -2.93 0.67 5.17
C GLY A 37 -1.92 1.76 5.53
N ALA A 38 -1.59 1.83 6.81
CA ALA A 38 -0.53 2.68 7.39
C ALA A 38 0.08 1.94 8.60
N ASP A 39 1.15 2.47 9.18
CA ASP A 39 1.72 1.88 10.40
C ASP A 39 0.75 2.05 11.57
N ALA A 40 0.34 0.94 12.17
CA ALA A 40 -0.64 0.89 13.26
C ALA A 40 -0.02 1.15 14.65
N LEU A 41 1.31 1.15 14.76
CA LEU A 41 2.04 1.33 16.01
C LEU A 41 2.78 2.67 16.10
N SER A 42 2.65 3.50 15.06
CA SER A 42 3.19 4.87 15.02
C SER A 42 2.58 5.79 16.07
#